data_AF-A0A7S2T8A1-F1
#
_entry.id   AF-A0A7S2T8A1-F1
#
_cell.length_a   1.000
_cell.length_b   1.000
_cell.length_c   1.000
_cell.angle_alpha   90.00
_cell.angle_beta   90.00
_cell.angle_gamma   90.00
#
_symmetry.space_group_name_H-M   'P 1'
#
loop_
_entity.id
_entity.type
_entity.pdbx_description
1 polymer ?
#
loop_
_entity_poly.entity_id
_entity_poly.type
_entity_poly.pdbx_seq_one_letter_code
_entity_poly.pdbx_strand_id
1 'polypeptide(L)'
;IKSRLKREMKFFNESQEDLDHEYPFERALAFNKDIRKLGVTSSGLTYMDKFREAITEVGNALGFVRMMRLGAMRYCSQATEFLPPREGSQGEEKTSFTARANGEEEDDLVVKCTEQVDSLMENLEAKSAETLDYLNLLVSVFSKELCNERFSHLQDFHIIVPAVTLNAIESLLKGKEKLSKRGVDSEATFSDDGFALGLAYLLQVLKQMKMFNDIHWFDAVRKHYTAEKEKLLASKQATRRSSLFSMSS
;
A
#
# COMPACT_ATOMS: atom_id res chain seq x y z
N ILE A 1 -23.78 -7.08 -3.51
CA ILE A 1 -22.75 -6.41 -2.67
C ILE A 1 -23.16 -4.98 -2.33
N LYS A 2 -23.46 -4.11 -3.33
CA LYS A 2 -23.91 -2.71 -3.13
C LYS A 2 -25.00 -2.51 -2.06
N SER A 3 -26.07 -3.31 -2.07
CA SER A 3 -27.16 -3.20 -1.08
C SER A 3 -26.72 -3.53 0.35
N ARG A 4 -25.77 -4.47 0.52
CA ARG A 4 -25.21 -4.82 1.83
C ARG A 4 -24.26 -3.74 2.32
N LEU A 5 -23.44 -3.18 1.44
CA LEU A 5 -22.55 -2.06 1.76
C LEU A 5 -23.34 -0.83 2.24
N LYS A 6 -24.43 -0.48 1.56
CA LYS A 6 -25.35 0.59 2.00
C LYS A 6 -25.96 0.33 3.39
N ARG A 7 -26.26 -0.93 3.70
CA ARG A 7 -26.77 -1.31 5.03
C ARG A 7 -25.69 -1.13 6.11
N GLU A 8 -24.44 -1.47 5.80
CA GLU A 8 -23.31 -1.25 6.71
C GLU A 8 -23.03 0.23 6.93
N MET A 9 -23.07 1.04 5.87
CA MET A 9 -22.94 2.49 5.97
C MET A 9 -24.05 3.10 6.83
N LYS A 10 -25.31 2.68 6.60
CA LYS A 10 -26.46 3.14 7.40
C LYS A 10 -26.27 2.82 8.89
N PHE A 11 -25.87 1.59 9.20
CA PHE A 11 -25.62 1.21 10.59
C PHE A 11 -24.53 2.05 11.23
N PHE A 12 -23.39 2.23 10.55
CA PHE A 12 -22.28 2.99 11.11
C PHE A 12 -22.71 4.43 11.41
N ASN A 13 -23.40 5.08 10.46
CA ASN A 13 -23.91 6.44 10.66
C ASN A 13 -24.89 6.55 11.85
N GLU A 14 -25.69 5.53 12.10
CA GLU A 14 -26.70 5.51 13.18
C GLU A 14 -26.11 5.15 14.55
N SER A 15 -25.00 4.40 14.59
CA SER A 15 -24.45 3.83 15.83
C SER A 15 -23.05 4.35 16.19
N GLN A 16 -22.51 5.31 15.43
CA GLN A 16 -21.15 5.82 15.62
C GLN A 16 -20.89 6.42 17.01
N GLU A 17 -21.84 7.17 17.58
CA GLU A 17 -21.67 7.81 18.89
C GLU A 17 -21.61 6.76 20.02
N ASP A 18 -22.49 5.76 19.96
CA ASP A 18 -22.54 4.67 20.95
C ASP A 18 -21.32 3.74 20.87
N LEU A 19 -20.65 3.70 19.72
CA LEU A 19 -19.51 2.84 19.43
C LEU A 19 -18.16 3.57 19.57
N ASP A 20 -18.13 4.80 20.09
CA ASP A 20 -16.90 5.62 20.17
C ASP A 20 -16.22 5.75 18.79
N HIS A 21 -17.04 5.85 17.73
CA HIS A 21 -16.65 5.83 16.32
C HIS A 21 -15.89 4.57 15.86
N GLU A 22 -15.83 3.51 16.66
CA GLU A 22 -15.16 2.27 16.31
C GLU A 22 -16.04 1.33 15.48
N TYR A 23 -15.56 0.95 14.29
CA TYR A 23 -16.24 -0.08 13.51
C TYR A 23 -16.08 -1.47 14.17
N PRO A 24 -17.17 -2.16 14.56
CA PRO A 24 -17.04 -3.38 15.37
C PRO A 24 -16.41 -4.56 14.62
N PHE A 25 -15.43 -5.22 15.26
CA PHE A 25 -14.74 -6.40 14.72
C PHE A 25 -15.69 -7.53 14.29
N GLU A 26 -16.61 -7.92 15.18
CA GLU A 26 -17.55 -9.01 14.90
C GLU A 26 -18.45 -8.70 13.70
N ARG A 27 -18.73 -7.42 13.46
CA ARG A 27 -19.54 -6.99 12.32
C ARG A 27 -18.76 -7.07 11.01
N ALA A 28 -17.49 -6.66 11.00
CA ALA A 28 -16.61 -6.86 9.84
C ALA A 28 -16.50 -8.35 9.46
N LEU A 29 -16.39 -9.20 10.48
CA LEU A 29 -16.28 -10.65 10.33
C LEU A 29 -17.59 -11.26 9.80
N ALA A 30 -18.74 -10.84 10.34
CA ALA A 30 -20.05 -11.23 9.83
C ALA A 30 -20.26 -10.79 8.37
N PHE A 31 -19.84 -9.56 8.02
CA PHE A 31 -19.96 -9.04 6.67
C PHE A 31 -19.10 -9.82 5.67
N ASN A 32 -17.87 -10.17 6.02
CA ASN A 32 -17.00 -11.05 5.21
C ASN A 32 -17.66 -12.42 4.98
N LYS A 33 -18.18 -13.06 6.04
CA LYS A 33 -18.92 -14.33 5.95
C LYS A 33 -20.17 -14.22 5.07
N ASP A 34 -20.89 -13.11 5.15
CA ASP A 34 -22.09 -12.87 4.36
C ASP A 34 -21.80 -12.70 2.87
N ILE A 35 -20.66 -12.11 2.52
CA ILE A 35 -20.22 -12.01 1.11
C ILE A 35 -19.86 -13.39 0.57
N ARG A 36 -19.26 -14.28 1.37
CA ARG A 36 -19.00 -15.67 0.97
C ARG A 36 -20.28 -16.43 0.58
N LYS A 37 -21.44 -16.09 1.17
CA LYS A 37 -22.74 -16.69 0.82
C LYS A 37 -23.25 -16.31 -0.58
N LEU A 38 -22.68 -15.28 -1.22
CA LEU A 38 -23.06 -14.87 -2.57
C LEU A 38 -22.58 -15.85 -3.65
N GLY A 39 -21.72 -16.80 -3.28
CA GLY A 39 -21.22 -17.84 -4.17
C GLY A 39 -19.70 -17.80 -4.28
N VAL A 40 -19.19 -18.83 -4.93
CA VAL A 40 -17.78 -19.00 -5.29
C VAL A 40 -17.66 -19.07 -6.80
N THR A 41 -16.52 -18.65 -7.33
CA THR A 41 -16.23 -18.79 -8.76
C THR A 41 -15.84 -20.22 -9.09
N SER A 42 -15.71 -20.54 -10.39
CA SER A 42 -15.27 -21.86 -10.85
C SER A 42 -13.93 -22.31 -10.26
N SER A 43 -13.06 -21.36 -9.93
CA SER A 43 -11.79 -21.56 -9.23
C SER A 43 -11.90 -21.74 -7.70
N GLY A 44 -13.10 -21.72 -7.14
CA GLY A 44 -13.34 -21.84 -5.69
C GLY A 44 -13.11 -20.56 -4.88
N LEU A 45 -12.86 -19.43 -5.53
CA LEU A 45 -12.64 -18.13 -4.87
C LEU A 45 -13.97 -17.43 -4.55
N THR A 46 -14.06 -16.81 -3.37
CA THR A 46 -15.21 -15.95 -3.05
C THR A 46 -15.07 -14.61 -3.77
N TYR A 47 -16.18 -13.86 -3.86
CA TYR A 47 -16.12 -12.49 -4.36
C TYR A 47 -15.20 -11.59 -3.52
N MET A 48 -15.08 -11.86 -2.22
CA MET A 48 -14.15 -11.13 -1.36
C MET A 48 -12.69 -11.46 -1.71
N ASP A 49 -12.39 -12.74 -1.99
CA ASP A 49 -11.05 -13.14 -2.40
C ASP A 49 -10.65 -12.49 -3.72
N LYS A 50 -11.55 -12.47 -4.70
CA LYS A 50 -11.30 -11.77 -5.98
C LYS A 50 -11.07 -10.29 -5.80
N PHE A 51 -11.79 -9.66 -4.88
CA PHE A 51 -11.62 -8.24 -4.60
C PHE A 51 -10.29 -7.96 -3.91
N ARG A 52 -9.89 -8.79 -2.94
CA ARG A 52 -8.56 -8.74 -2.33
C ARG A 52 -7.47 -8.91 -3.39
N GLU A 53 -7.59 -9.91 -4.27
CA GLU A 53 -6.62 -10.15 -5.36
C GLU A 53 -6.49 -8.94 -6.28
N ALA A 54 -7.60 -8.33 -6.68
CA ALA A 54 -7.56 -7.10 -7.48
C ALA A 54 -6.85 -5.94 -6.75
N ILE A 55 -7.08 -5.78 -5.44
CA ILE A 55 -6.38 -4.75 -4.64
C ILE A 55 -4.87 -5.06 -4.59
N THR A 56 -4.50 -6.33 -4.38
CA THR A 56 -3.11 -6.77 -4.38
C THR A 56 -2.45 -6.55 -5.74
N GLU A 57 -3.12 -6.83 -6.85
CA GLU A 57 -2.63 -6.59 -8.22
C GLU A 57 -2.37 -5.10 -8.48
N VAL A 58 -3.28 -4.22 -8.01
CA VAL A 58 -3.07 -2.76 -8.06
C VAL A 58 -1.80 -2.37 -7.31
N GLY A 59 -1.60 -2.87 -6.10
CA GLY A 59 -0.39 -2.59 -5.34
C GLY A 59 0.87 -3.16 -5.95
N ASN A 60 0.83 -4.38 -6.50
CA ASN A 60 1.95 -4.98 -7.22
C ASN A 60 2.34 -4.15 -8.44
N ALA A 61 1.36 -3.64 -9.20
CA ALA A 61 1.62 -2.75 -10.32
C ALA A 61 2.28 -1.44 -9.85
N LEU A 62 1.82 -0.85 -8.74
CA LEU A 62 2.45 0.34 -8.16
C LEU A 62 3.88 0.06 -7.67
N GLY A 63 4.09 -1.09 -7.05
CA GLY A 63 5.42 -1.57 -6.64
C GLY A 63 6.34 -1.73 -7.84
N PHE A 64 5.85 -2.29 -8.94
CA PHE A 64 6.59 -2.40 -10.19
C PHE A 64 6.98 -1.04 -10.78
N VAL A 65 6.04 -0.09 -10.86
CA VAL A 65 6.33 1.28 -11.33
C VAL A 65 7.38 1.94 -10.43
N ARG A 66 7.28 1.76 -9.11
CA ARG A 66 8.29 2.24 -8.16
C ARG A 66 9.66 1.62 -8.41
N MET A 67 9.73 0.32 -8.65
CA MET A 67 10.98 -0.38 -8.94
C MET A 67 11.61 0.11 -10.25
N MET A 68 10.82 0.27 -11.31
CA MET A 68 11.31 0.82 -12.59
C MET A 68 11.92 2.21 -12.39
N ARG A 69 11.23 3.07 -11.63
CA ARG A 69 11.74 4.41 -11.33
C ARG A 69 13.04 4.37 -10.53
N LEU A 70 13.11 3.55 -9.48
CA LEU A 70 14.33 3.41 -8.69
C LEU A 70 15.49 2.88 -9.54
N GLY A 71 15.21 1.97 -10.48
CA GLY A 71 16.17 1.49 -11.46
C GLY A 71 16.68 2.61 -12.38
N ALA A 72 15.77 3.42 -12.95
CA ALA A 72 16.13 4.56 -13.79
C ALA A 72 16.95 5.60 -13.01
N MET A 73 16.55 5.93 -11.79
CA MET A 73 17.26 6.87 -10.93
C MET A 73 18.65 6.35 -10.56
N ARG A 74 18.78 5.07 -10.24
CA ARG A 74 20.09 4.42 -9.99
C ARG A 74 20.98 4.49 -11.23
N TYR A 75 20.43 4.20 -12.41
CA TYR A 75 21.17 4.30 -13.67
C TYR A 75 21.68 5.73 -13.91
N CYS A 76 20.80 6.73 -13.77
CA CYS A 76 21.19 8.13 -13.91
C CYS A 76 22.25 8.53 -12.87
N SER A 77 22.11 8.08 -11.62
CA SER A 77 23.10 8.36 -10.56
C SER A 77 24.47 7.77 -10.87
N GLN A 78 24.55 6.55 -11.41
CA GLN A 78 25.81 5.94 -11.83
C GLN A 78 26.41 6.64 -13.05
N ALA A 79 25.57 7.01 -14.03
CA ALA A 79 26.01 7.72 -15.23
C ALA A 79 26.53 9.14 -14.93
N THR A 80 26.15 9.71 -13.78
CA THR A 80 26.53 11.07 -13.36
C THR A 80 27.58 11.09 -12.25
N GLU A 81 28.09 9.93 -11.81
CA GLU A 81 29.06 9.83 -10.69
C GLU A 81 30.38 10.56 -10.98
N PHE A 82 30.78 10.66 -12.26
CA PHE A 82 31.99 11.35 -12.69
C PHE A 82 31.76 12.83 -13.00
N LEU A 83 30.52 13.32 -12.86
CA LEU A 83 30.22 14.73 -13.09
C LEU A 83 30.57 15.53 -11.84
N PRO A 84 31.16 16.73 -11.99
CA PRO A 84 31.44 17.59 -10.86
C PRO A 84 30.14 17.94 -10.14
N PRO A 85 30.13 17.95 -8.78
CA PRO A 85 28.97 18.35 -8.00
C PRO A 85 28.50 19.75 -8.43
N ARG A 86 27.21 19.91 -8.75
CA ARG A 86 26.60 21.20 -9.12
C ARG A 86 26.06 22.00 -7.93
N GLU A 87 26.09 21.42 -6.74
CA GLU A 87 25.85 22.15 -5.49
C GLU A 87 27.17 22.73 -4.99
N GLY A 88 27.34 24.03 -5.21
CA GLY A 88 28.31 24.81 -4.46
C GLY A 88 27.99 24.70 -2.97
N SER A 89 28.77 23.90 -2.26
CA SER A 89 28.90 24.07 -0.82
C SER A 89 29.47 25.47 -0.63
N GLN A 90 28.64 26.44 -0.22
CA GLN A 90 29.03 27.83 0.05
C GLN A 90 29.32 28.75 -1.16
N GLY A 91 28.31 28.96 -2.01
CA GLY A 91 28.25 30.16 -2.85
C GLY A 91 29.19 30.19 -4.08
N GLU A 92 29.72 29.04 -4.49
CA GLU A 92 30.43 28.92 -5.76
C GLU A 92 29.45 28.90 -6.94
N GLU A 93 29.74 29.69 -7.98
CA GLU A 93 28.96 29.72 -9.22
C GLU A 93 28.93 28.35 -9.88
N LYS A 94 27.77 28.00 -10.45
CA LYS A 94 27.53 26.77 -11.21
C LYS A 94 28.45 26.78 -12.45
N THR A 95 29.67 26.26 -12.35
CA THR A 95 30.61 26.29 -13.49
C THR A 95 30.17 25.29 -14.55
N SER A 96 29.73 25.79 -15.71
CA SER A 96 29.40 24.99 -16.89
C SER A 96 30.68 24.44 -17.54
N PHE A 97 30.58 23.32 -18.25
CA PHE A 97 31.71 22.78 -19.01
C PHE A 97 32.15 23.74 -20.12
N THR A 98 31.18 24.37 -20.79
CA THR A 98 31.43 25.41 -21.80
C THR A 98 32.14 26.64 -21.21
N ALA A 99 31.78 27.05 -20.00
CA ALA A 99 32.44 28.17 -19.32
C ALA A 99 33.92 27.89 -19.02
N ARG A 100 34.29 26.62 -18.78
CA ARG A 100 35.69 26.20 -18.62
C ARG A 100 36.43 26.08 -19.95
N ALA A 101 35.80 25.49 -20.98
CA ALA A 101 36.43 25.28 -22.29
C ALA A 101 36.73 26.61 -23.01
N ASN A 102 35.83 27.60 -22.92
CA ASN A 102 36.02 28.91 -23.54
C ASN A 102 37.22 29.72 -23.03
N GLY A 103 37.88 29.29 -21.93
CA GLY A 103 39.08 29.92 -21.39
C GLY A 103 40.40 29.26 -21.76
N GLU A 104 40.38 28.03 -22.30
CA GLU A 104 41.58 27.19 -22.49
C GLU A 104 41.71 26.57 -23.90
N GLU A 105 40.60 26.39 -24.64
CA GLU A 105 40.55 25.69 -25.93
C GLU A 105 39.97 26.60 -27.03
N GLU A 106 40.67 26.72 -28.17
CA GLU A 106 40.22 27.49 -29.35
C GLU A 106 39.45 26.62 -30.38
N ASP A 107 39.35 25.31 -30.18
CA ASP A 107 38.66 24.40 -31.11
C ASP A 107 37.13 24.48 -30.95
N ASP A 108 36.48 25.02 -31.99
CA ASP A 108 35.02 25.12 -32.12
C ASP A 108 34.30 23.78 -31.91
N LEU A 109 34.93 22.65 -32.24
CA LEU A 109 34.36 21.32 -31.99
C LEU A 109 34.31 20.99 -30.51
N VAL A 110 35.35 21.32 -29.76
CA VAL A 110 35.44 21.07 -28.31
C VAL A 110 34.40 21.93 -27.59
N VAL A 111 34.29 23.22 -27.94
CA VAL A 111 33.28 24.13 -27.39
C VAL A 111 31.86 23.59 -27.64
N LYS A 112 31.53 23.19 -28.87
CA LYS A 112 30.21 22.60 -29.19
C LYS A 112 29.93 21.30 -28.45
N CYS A 113 30.93 20.43 -28.26
CA CYS A 113 30.77 19.23 -27.45
C CYS A 113 30.47 19.56 -25.98
N THR A 114 31.14 20.57 -25.41
CA THR A 114 30.84 20.99 -24.03
C THR A 114 29.45 21.58 -23.87
N GLU A 115 28.95 22.34 -24.85
CA GLU A 115 27.58 22.86 -24.87
C GLU A 115 26.55 21.72 -24.87
N GLN A 116 26.81 20.67 -25.65
CA GLN A 116 25.97 19.47 -25.68
C GLN A 116 25.97 18.75 -24.32
N VAL A 117 27.11 18.64 -23.66
CA VAL A 117 27.22 18.02 -22.33
C VAL A 117 26.45 18.83 -21.28
N ASP A 118 26.60 20.16 -21.27
CA ASP A 118 25.85 21.04 -20.37
C ASP A 118 24.34 20.91 -20.58
N SER A 119 23.88 20.88 -21.85
CA SER A 119 22.46 20.66 -22.17
C SER A 119 21.97 19.28 -21.74
N LEU A 120 22.77 18.22 -21.93
CA LEU A 120 22.41 16.86 -21.50
C LEU A 120 22.30 16.78 -19.97
N MET A 121 23.16 17.47 -19.24
CA MET A 121 23.11 17.53 -17.78
C MET A 121 21.88 18.27 -17.27
N GLU A 122 21.56 19.43 -17.84
CA GLU A 122 20.33 20.15 -17.51
C GLU A 122 19.08 19.32 -17.79
N ASN A 123 19.07 18.63 -18.93
CA ASN A 123 17.98 17.71 -19.28
C ASN A 123 17.86 16.54 -18.29
N LEU A 124 18.98 16.01 -17.80
CA LEU A 124 18.99 14.91 -16.83
C LEU A 124 18.54 15.38 -15.43
N GLU A 125 18.96 16.58 -15.00
CA GLU A 125 18.48 17.25 -13.78
C GLU A 125 16.97 17.50 -13.84
N ALA A 126 16.48 18.11 -14.92
CA ALA A 126 15.06 18.41 -15.11
C ALA A 126 14.20 17.14 -15.14
N LYS A 127 14.61 16.12 -15.91
CA LYS A 127 13.89 14.84 -16.00
C LYS A 127 13.95 14.04 -14.71
N SER A 128 15.04 14.13 -13.93
CA SER A 128 15.13 13.53 -12.60
C SER A 128 14.05 14.10 -11.68
N ALA A 129 13.90 15.44 -11.64
CA ALA A 129 12.91 16.12 -10.83
C ALA A 129 11.46 15.83 -11.25
N GLU A 130 11.15 15.80 -12.55
CA GLU A 130 9.81 15.45 -13.06
C GLU A 130 9.45 13.98 -12.76
N THR A 131 10.44 13.09 -12.81
CA THR A 131 10.28 11.68 -12.42
C THR A 131 9.89 11.55 -10.94
N LEU A 132 10.13 12.57 -10.11
CA LEU A 132 9.83 12.53 -8.67
C LEU A 132 8.33 12.50 -8.33
N ASP A 133 7.43 12.85 -9.26
CA ASP A 133 6.00 13.05 -8.97
C ASP A 133 5.04 11.99 -9.54
N TYR A 134 5.53 10.86 -10.07
CA TYR A 134 4.66 9.86 -10.75
C TYR A 134 3.49 9.35 -9.89
N LEU A 135 3.64 9.19 -8.57
CA LEU A 135 2.56 8.72 -7.71
C LEU A 135 1.42 9.74 -7.66
N ASN A 136 1.75 11.03 -7.53
CA ASN A 136 0.74 12.08 -7.53
C ASN A 136 0.09 12.21 -8.90
N LEU A 137 0.86 12.03 -9.99
CA LEU A 137 0.29 11.97 -11.33
C LEU A 137 -0.73 10.82 -11.45
N LEU A 138 -0.35 9.60 -11.06
CA LEU A 138 -1.26 8.44 -11.08
C LEU A 138 -2.51 8.69 -10.22
N VAL A 139 -2.34 9.16 -8.98
CA VAL A 139 -3.46 9.51 -8.11
C VAL A 139 -4.36 10.55 -8.77
N SER A 140 -3.78 11.59 -9.39
CA SER A 140 -4.55 12.66 -10.02
C SER A 140 -5.37 12.17 -11.22
N VAL A 141 -4.79 11.31 -12.05
CA VAL A 141 -5.45 10.74 -13.24
C VAL A 141 -6.57 9.81 -12.82
N PHE A 142 -6.27 8.83 -11.96
CA PHE A 142 -7.27 7.86 -11.53
C PHE A 142 -8.35 8.46 -10.62
N SER A 143 -8.04 9.51 -9.85
CA SER A 143 -9.05 10.20 -9.05
C SER A 143 -10.08 10.90 -9.93
N LYS A 144 -9.65 11.52 -11.05
CA LYS A 144 -10.57 12.12 -12.03
C LYS A 144 -11.48 11.06 -12.67
N GLU A 145 -10.93 9.91 -13.03
CA GLU A 145 -11.68 8.84 -13.70
C GLU A 145 -12.62 8.05 -12.75
N LEU A 146 -12.21 7.82 -11.50
CA LEU A 146 -12.95 6.97 -10.56
C LEU A 146 -13.89 7.75 -9.63
N CYS A 147 -13.75 9.07 -9.49
CA CYS A 147 -14.64 9.89 -8.66
C CYS A 147 -15.83 10.49 -9.43
N ASN A 148 -16.24 9.89 -10.55
CA ASN A 148 -17.40 10.34 -11.33
C ASN A 148 -18.70 9.62 -10.92
N GLU A 149 -19.85 10.12 -11.41
CA GLU A 149 -21.17 9.55 -11.07
C GLU A 149 -21.34 8.09 -11.50
N ARG A 150 -20.66 7.69 -12.60
CA ARG A 150 -20.64 6.31 -13.09
C ARG A 150 -20.11 5.34 -12.03
N PHE A 151 -19.14 5.78 -11.25
CA PHE A 151 -18.56 5.03 -10.14
C PHE A 151 -19.06 5.47 -8.76
N SER A 152 -20.29 6.00 -8.67
CA SER A 152 -20.95 6.36 -7.39
C SER A 152 -20.95 5.24 -6.34
N HIS A 153 -20.90 3.98 -6.76
CA HIS A 153 -20.81 2.83 -5.86
C HIS A 153 -19.47 2.72 -5.11
N LEU A 154 -18.42 3.43 -5.55
CA LEU A 154 -17.12 3.47 -4.90
C LEU A 154 -17.07 4.48 -3.75
N GLN A 155 -18.06 5.37 -3.58
CA GLN A 155 -18.10 6.36 -2.49
C GLN A 155 -18.11 5.72 -1.10
N ASP A 156 -18.62 4.49 -1.00
CA ASP A 156 -18.71 3.73 0.25
C ASP A 156 -17.57 2.70 0.40
N PHE A 157 -16.49 2.80 -0.39
CA PHE A 157 -15.40 1.82 -0.41
C PHE A 157 -14.73 1.64 0.97
N HIS A 158 -14.52 2.72 1.74
CA HIS A 158 -13.95 2.66 3.09
C HIS A 158 -14.67 1.68 4.04
N ILE A 159 -15.98 1.47 3.89
CA ILE A 159 -16.76 0.56 4.75
C ILE A 159 -16.51 -0.92 4.43
N ILE A 160 -16.12 -1.27 3.20
CA ILE A 160 -15.78 -2.66 2.88
C ILE A 160 -14.36 -3.03 3.34
N VAL A 161 -13.49 -2.03 3.57
CA VAL A 161 -12.09 -2.22 3.95
C VAL A 161 -11.92 -3.11 5.18
N PRO A 162 -12.63 -2.92 6.30
CA PRO A 162 -12.55 -3.84 7.45
C PRO A 162 -12.71 -5.31 7.07
N ALA A 163 -13.74 -5.66 6.31
CA ALA A 163 -13.99 -7.04 5.91
C ALA A 163 -12.94 -7.58 4.93
N VAL A 164 -12.42 -6.74 4.03
CA VAL A 164 -11.33 -7.13 3.11
C VAL A 164 -10.03 -7.37 3.88
N THR A 165 -9.70 -6.53 4.86
CA THR A 165 -8.49 -6.71 5.68
C THR A 165 -8.54 -8.03 6.47
N LEU A 166 -9.70 -8.42 6.99
CA LEU A 166 -9.88 -9.75 7.62
C LEU A 166 -9.70 -10.87 6.60
N ASN A 167 -10.27 -10.74 5.39
CA ASN A 167 -10.07 -11.72 4.33
C ASN A 167 -8.59 -11.84 3.92
N ALA A 168 -7.85 -10.73 3.87
CA ALA A 168 -6.42 -10.72 3.60
C ALA A 168 -5.63 -11.47 4.68
N ILE A 169 -5.91 -11.21 5.95
CA ILE A 169 -5.29 -11.93 7.08
C ILE A 169 -5.62 -13.43 7.02
N GLU A 170 -6.87 -13.82 6.76
CA GLU A 170 -7.24 -15.22 6.57
C GLU A 170 -6.45 -15.88 5.43
N SER A 171 -6.24 -15.17 4.32
CA SER A 171 -5.45 -15.66 3.19
C SER A 171 -3.98 -15.86 3.58
N LEU A 172 -3.39 -14.88 4.27
CA LEU A 172 -2.01 -14.93 4.75
C LEU A 172 -1.80 -16.09 5.73
N LEU A 173 -2.75 -16.34 6.64
CA LEU A 173 -2.72 -17.48 7.54
C LEU A 173 -2.76 -18.81 6.78
N LYS A 174 -3.66 -18.96 5.80
CA LYS A 174 -3.72 -20.14 4.93
C LYS A 174 -2.44 -20.33 4.12
N GLY A 175 -1.86 -19.23 3.63
CA GLY A 175 -0.56 -19.22 2.94
C GLY A 175 0.56 -19.73 3.85
N LYS A 176 0.65 -19.18 5.07
CA LYS A 176 1.62 -19.60 6.09
C LYS A 176 1.48 -21.07 6.47
N GLU A 177 0.25 -21.56 6.64
CA GLU A 177 0.00 -22.98 6.93
C GLU A 177 0.45 -23.90 5.78
N LYS A 178 0.22 -23.48 4.53
CA LYS A 178 0.68 -24.23 3.34
C LYS A 178 2.21 -24.26 3.27
N LEU A 179 2.87 -23.14 3.55
CA LEU A 179 4.33 -23.05 3.59
C LEU A 179 4.92 -23.92 4.71
N SER A 180 4.28 -23.97 5.87
CA SER A 180 4.71 -24.83 6.97
C SER A 180 4.57 -26.33 6.67
N LYS A 181 3.72 -26.71 5.69
CA LYS A 181 3.41 -28.10 5.34
C LYS A 181 4.14 -28.62 4.09
N ARG A 182 4.69 -27.74 3.24
CA ARG A 182 5.43 -28.11 2.01
C ARG A 182 6.87 -27.62 2.11
N GLY A 183 7.83 -28.47 1.76
CA GLY A 183 9.25 -28.14 1.73
C GLY A 183 9.61 -27.05 0.70
N VAL A 184 10.92 -26.78 0.57
CA VAL A 184 11.59 -25.65 -0.10
C VAL A 184 11.14 -25.35 -1.56
N ASP A 185 10.46 -26.28 -2.24
CA ASP A 185 10.08 -26.17 -3.67
C ASP A 185 8.66 -25.62 -3.94
N SER A 186 8.02 -24.95 -2.99
CA SER A 186 6.75 -24.24 -3.27
C SER A 186 7.02 -22.77 -3.54
N GLU A 187 6.44 -22.25 -4.64
CA GLU A 187 6.44 -20.83 -5.01
C GLU A 187 6.41 -19.97 -3.75
N ALA A 188 7.51 -19.24 -3.53
CA ALA A 188 7.70 -18.42 -2.35
C ALA A 188 6.47 -17.54 -2.18
N THR A 189 5.67 -17.80 -1.15
CA THR A 189 4.55 -16.92 -0.78
C THR A 189 5.19 -15.69 -0.16
N PHE A 190 5.72 -14.85 -1.03
CA PHE A 190 6.65 -13.78 -0.70
C PHE A 190 5.86 -12.51 -0.44
N SER A 191 6.09 -11.91 0.73
CA SER A 191 5.72 -10.57 1.17
C SER A 191 4.56 -9.90 0.43
N ASP A 192 3.34 -9.99 0.98
CA ASP A 192 2.13 -9.36 0.46
C ASP A 192 2.05 -7.86 0.85
N ASP A 193 3.04 -7.08 0.45
CA ASP A 193 2.99 -5.62 0.57
C ASP A 193 2.08 -5.00 -0.52
N GLY A 194 1.84 -5.72 -1.61
CA GLY A 194 0.90 -5.39 -2.66
C GLY A 194 -0.50 -5.09 -2.13
N PHE A 195 -1.05 -5.92 -1.23
CA PHE A 195 -2.37 -5.63 -0.65
C PHE A 195 -2.39 -4.29 0.10
N ALA A 196 -1.42 -4.06 0.98
CA ALA A 196 -1.35 -2.84 1.78
C ALA A 196 -1.14 -1.58 0.92
N LEU A 197 -0.23 -1.65 -0.05
CA LEU A 197 0.05 -0.56 -0.98
C LEU A 197 -1.15 -0.25 -1.88
N GLY A 198 -1.80 -1.29 -2.42
CA GLY A 198 -2.99 -1.15 -3.24
C GLY A 198 -4.17 -0.56 -2.46
N LEU A 199 -4.38 -1.01 -1.22
CA LEU A 199 -5.45 -0.49 -0.37
C LEU A 199 -5.25 1.00 -0.04
N ALA A 200 -4.03 1.38 0.36
CA ALA A 200 -3.69 2.78 0.65
C ALA A 200 -3.87 3.67 -0.59
N TYR A 201 -3.43 3.18 -1.76
CA TYR A 201 -3.59 3.90 -3.03
C TYR A 201 -5.07 4.08 -3.40
N LEU A 202 -5.89 3.05 -3.29
CA LEU A 202 -7.33 3.15 -3.62
C LEU A 202 -8.05 4.11 -2.67
N LEU A 203 -7.75 4.08 -1.37
CA LEU A 203 -8.32 5.04 -0.41
C LEU A 203 -7.91 6.48 -0.74
N GLN A 204 -6.68 6.70 -1.21
CA GLN A 204 -6.19 8.01 -1.63
C GLN A 204 -6.87 8.48 -2.92
N VAL A 205 -6.95 7.63 -3.94
CA VAL A 205 -7.59 7.91 -5.23
C VAL A 205 -9.07 8.25 -5.07
N LEU A 206 -9.77 7.51 -4.21
CA LEU A 206 -11.18 7.70 -3.91
C LEU A 206 -11.45 8.80 -2.87
N LYS A 207 -10.40 9.46 -2.36
CA LYS A 207 -10.48 10.53 -1.34
C LYS A 207 -11.20 10.10 -0.05
N GLN A 208 -11.02 8.85 0.35
CA GLN A 208 -11.71 8.23 1.49
C GLN A 208 -10.79 7.94 2.67
N MET A 209 -9.52 8.34 2.61
CA MET A 209 -8.58 8.17 3.73
C MET A 209 -9.10 8.72 5.05
N LYS A 210 -9.68 9.93 5.04
CA LYS A 210 -10.24 10.52 6.27
C LYS A 210 -11.41 9.69 6.81
N MET A 211 -12.39 9.38 5.95
CA MET A 211 -13.56 8.59 6.34
C MET A 211 -13.18 7.21 6.88
N PHE A 212 -12.12 6.60 6.36
CA PHE A 212 -11.59 5.33 6.86
C PHE A 212 -10.86 5.48 8.20
N ASN A 213 -10.14 6.58 8.43
CA ASN A 213 -9.51 6.82 9.74
C ASN A 213 -10.55 7.10 10.82
N ASP A 214 -11.64 7.79 10.47
CA ASP A 214 -12.73 8.15 11.38
C ASP A 214 -13.51 6.93 11.90
N ILE A 215 -13.38 5.75 11.27
CA ILE A 215 -14.01 4.50 11.75
C ILE A 215 -13.14 3.70 12.74
N HIS A 216 -11.93 4.18 13.06
CA HIS A 216 -11.02 3.61 14.06
C HIS A 216 -10.82 2.09 13.96
N TRP A 217 -10.82 1.55 12.74
CA TRP A 217 -10.86 0.10 12.49
C TRP A 217 -9.69 -0.64 13.16
N PHE A 218 -8.48 -0.12 13.03
CA PHE A 218 -7.30 -0.77 13.59
C PHE A 218 -7.25 -0.71 15.12
N ASP A 219 -7.86 0.30 15.73
CA ASP A 219 -8.01 0.38 17.19
C ASP A 219 -9.01 -0.67 17.68
N ALA A 220 -10.14 -0.82 16.98
CA ALA A 220 -11.14 -1.86 17.26
C ALA A 220 -10.54 -3.27 17.16
N VAL A 221 -9.74 -3.55 16.11
CA VAL A 221 -9.01 -4.82 15.95
C VAL A 221 -8.03 -5.05 17.09
N ARG A 222 -7.26 -4.02 17.47
CA ARG A 222 -6.28 -4.12 18.56
C ARG A 222 -6.96 -4.41 19.89
N LYS A 223 -8.04 -3.70 20.21
CA LYS A 223 -8.85 -3.91 21.41
C LYS A 223 -9.40 -5.35 21.46
N HIS A 224 -9.99 -5.83 20.37
CA HIS A 224 -10.54 -7.19 20.28
C HIS A 224 -9.50 -8.28 20.57
N TYR A 225 -8.37 -8.27 19.84
CA TYR A 225 -7.35 -9.30 20.01
C TYR A 225 -6.57 -9.18 21.33
N THR A 226 -6.45 -7.99 21.90
CA THR A 226 -5.87 -7.81 23.24
C THR A 226 -6.75 -8.48 24.29
N ALA A 227 -8.06 -8.23 24.24
CA ALA A 227 -9.03 -8.87 25.13
C ALA A 227 -9.08 -10.40 24.94
N GLU A 228 -8.99 -10.89 23.70
CA GLU A 228 -8.96 -12.33 23.42
C GLU A 228 -7.70 -12.99 23.98
N LYS A 229 -6.54 -12.35 23.81
CA LYS A 229 -5.26 -12.81 24.38
C LYS A 229 -5.31 -12.88 25.90
N GLU A 230 -5.86 -11.87 26.56
CA GLU A 230 -6.02 -11.84 28.02
C GLU A 230 -6.93 -12.97 28.52
N LYS A 231 -8.07 -13.20 27.86
CA LYS A 231 -8.97 -14.33 28.16
C LYS A 231 -8.28 -15.68 28.03
N LEU A 232 -7.48 -15.88 26.96
CA LEU A 232 -6.72 -17.11 26.75
C LEU A 232 -5.66 -17.33 27.83
N LEU A 233 -4.97 -16.27 28.26
CA LEU A 233 -3.98 -16.33 29.34
C LEU A 233 -4.63 -16.68 30.68
N ALA A 234 -5.76 -16.04 31.01
CA ALA A 234 -6.53 -16.33 32.21
C ALA A 234 -7.02 -17.79 32.24
N SER A 235 -7.55 -18.28 31.12
CA SER A 235 -7.98 -19.68 30.97
C SER A 235 -6.83 -20.67 31.17
N LYS A 236 -5.66 -20.43 30.56
CA LYS A 236 -4.47 -21.27 30.76
C LYS A 236 -3.99 -21.29 32.21
N GLN A 237 -4.06 -20.16 32.91
CA GLN A 237 -3.70 -20.08 34.33
C GLN A 237 -4.70 -20.83 35.21
N ALA A 238 -6.00 -20.76 34.90
CA ALA A 238 -7.04 -21.50 35.61
C ALA A 238 -6.86 -23.03 35.44
N THR A 239 -6.61 -23.49 34.21
CA THR A 239 -6.35 -24.91 33.91
C THR A 239 -5.07 -25.43 34.58
N ARG A 240 -4.01 -24.61 34.64
CA ARG A 240 -2.76 -24.97 35.33
C ARG A 240 -2.95 -25.05 36.85
N ARG A 241 -3.79 -24.18 37.43
CA ARG A 241 -4.12 -24.22 38.86
C ARG A 241 -4.95 -25.45 39.23
N SER A 242 -5.94 -25.82 38.42
CA SER A 242 -6.74 -27.02 38.67
C SER A 242 -5.93 -28.32 38.53
N SER A 243 -5.01 -28.41 37.56
CA SER A 243 -4.14 -29.59 37.40
C SER A 243 -3.14 -29.77 38.54
N LEU A 244 -2.68 -28.67 39.15
CA LEU A 244 -1.81 -28.72 40.34
C LEU A 244 -2.59 -29.23 41.56
N PHE A 245 -3.84 -28.80 41.74
CA PHE A 245 -4.68 -29.26 42.84
C PHE A 245 -5.06 -30.74 42.74
N SER A 246 -5.26 -31.28 41.53
CA SER A 246 -5.60 -32.70 41.31
C SER A 246 -4.43 -33.67 41.45
N MET A 247 -3.17 -33.19 41.44
CA MET A 247 -1.98 -34.04 41.65
C MET A 247 -1.54 -34.11 43.12
N SER A 248 -2.13 -33.27 43.97
CA SER A 248 -1.84 -33.17 45.42
C SER A 248 -2.92 -33.80 46.32
N SER A 249 -3.84 -34.57 45.73
CA SER A 249 -4.84 -35.41 46.42
C SER A 249 -4.63 -36.87 46.04
#